data_AF-A0A838HBL6-F1
#
_entry.id   AF-A0A838HBL6-F1
#
_cell.length_a   1.000
_cell.length_b   1.000
_cell.length_c   1.000
_cell.angle_alpha   90.00
_cell.angle_beta   90.00
_cell.angle_gamma   90.00
#
_symmetry.space_group_name_H-M   'P 1'
#
loop_
_entity.id
_entity.type
_entity.pdbx_description
1 polymer ?
#
loop_
_entity_poly.entity_id
_entity_poly.type
_entity_poly.pdbx_seq_one_letter_code
_entity_poly.pdbx_strand_id
1 'polypeptide(L)'
;MLFLELSLIRWSGAEVVHLSYFSNFVLLGSFLGIGLGFLRASKPGRGQPFYSPVALLALVGFLSAYPVAVNRADTSVIYFTSLSTSGPPIWVTLPLIFLAVAAIMAGPGELVADCFTRLTRLEAYRYDLLGSLIGISAFTLCSFLGLPPLVWFLVVSGLYVVLLGASGTSVSVTLLIATVAMFTYPLVHDTGVFWSPYYQVSTFPQPDSNGGTQWQVYVNGIPHQRLTTAATRLEEEPFYDEPYLRVPADPKNMLIVGAGTGTDVSIALSHGVQHVDAVEIDPTLLQFGRDHNPDHAYQDPRVTTYVNDGRAFLERTDKTYDLILFALPDSLTLVSGASALRLESYLFTEQAMESARDHLAPGGAFSMYNFYREPWLVDRLGNTMDRTFGHAPCILSNPQAISLAVFVVGLTPEDQRCAATWQPTASPPSPSTDDHPFLYVDDDAG
;
A
#
# COMPACT_ATOMS: atom_id res chain seq x y z
N MET A 1 23.85 -2.79 -6.80
CA MET A 1 22.83 -2.54 -7.83
C MET A 1 21.44 -2.66 -7.24
N LEU A 2 21.04 -3.84 -6.76
CA LEU A 2 19.70 -4.07 -6.19
C LEU A 2 19.30 -3.11 -5.06
N PHE A 3 20.19 -2.77 -4.12
CA PHE A 3 19.87 -1.77 -3.09
C PHE A 3 19.44 -0.42 -3.69
N LEU A 4 20.16 0.05 -4.73
CA LEU A 4 19.86 1.31 -5.42
C LEU A 4 18.55 1.20 -6.22
N GLU A 5 18.36 0.09 -6.93
CA GLU A 5 17.12 -0.19 -7.67
C GLU A 5 15.90 -0.16 -6.76
N LEU A 6 15.93 -0.89 -5.64
CA LEU A 6 14.84 -0.90 -4.66
C LEU A 6 14.61 0.46 -4.02
N SER A 7 15.68 1.21 -3.73
CA SER A 7 15.60 2.59 -3.23
C SER A 7 14.89 3.51 -4.23
N LEU A 8 15.22 3.40 -5.53
CA LEU A 8 14.59 4.19 -6.59
C LEU A 8 13.12 3.82 -6.77
N ILE A 9 12.78 2.53 -6.80
CA ILE A 9 11.40 2.05 -6.94
C ILE A 9 10.56 2.61 -5.80
N ARG A 10 11.01 2.42 -4.55
CA ARG A 10 10.26 2.80 -3.36
C ARG A 10 10.12 4.32 -3.22
N TRP A 11 11.21 5.07 -3.38
CA TRP A 11 11.19 6.51 -3.20
C TRP A 11 10.40 7.22 -4.31
N SER A 12 10.64 6.87 -5.59
CA SER A 12 9.92 7.52 -6.69
C SER A 12 8.42 7.18 -6.71
N GLY A 13 8.04 5.99 -6.22
CA GLY A 13 6.65 5.60 -6.02
C GLY A 13 5.90 6.44 -4.99
N ALA A 14 6.61 7.03 -4.02
CA ALA A 14 6.02 7.94 -3.02
C ALA A 14 5.89 9.39 -3.53
N GLU A 15 6.81 9.84 -4.38
CA GLU A 15 6.82 11.21 -4.91
C GLU A 15 5.95 11.40 -6.16
N VAL A 16 5.67 10.31 -6.88
CA VAL A 16 4.95 10.34 -8.17
C VAL A 16 3.79 9.36 -8.13
N VAL A 17 2.58 9.89 -8.00
CA VAL A 17 1.35 9.09 -7.89
C VAL A 17 1.15 8.14 -9.07
N HIS A 18 1.62 8.49 -10.27
CA HIS A 18 1.51 7.58 -11.43
C HIS A 18 2.37 6.32 -11.27
N LEU A 19 3.49 6.40 -10.55
CA LEU A 19 4.37 5.25 -10.34
C LEU A 19 3.81 4.26 -9.32
N SER A 20 2.85 4.65 -8.48
CA SER A 20 2.14 3.69 -7.63
C SER A 20 1.30 2.71 -8.45
N TYR A 21 0.85 3.09 -9.65
CA TYR A 21 0.11 2.24 -10.58
C TYR A 21 1.01 1.52 -11.59
N PHE A 22 2.16 2.10 -11.93
CA PHE A 22 3.10 1.56 -12.92
C PHE A 22 4.46 1.22 -12.30
N SER A 23 4.47 0.46 -11.20
CA SER A 23 5.70 0.13 -10.46
C SER A 23 6.78 -0.57 -11.30
N ASN A 24 6.37 -1.38 -12.28
CA ASN A 24 7.27 -2.06 -13.22
C ASN A 24 8.06 -1.10 -14.12
N PHE A 25 7.65 0.16 -14.21
CA PHE A 25 8.27 1.11 -15.12
C PHE A 25 9.70 1.48 -14.69
N VAL A 26 9.94 1.65 -13.39
CA VAL A 26 11.28 1.86 -12.82
C VAL A 26 12.12 0.59 -12.92
N LEU A 27 11.51 -0.58 -12.74
CA LEU A 27 12.16 -1.88 -12.92
C LEU A 27 12.64 -2.08 -14.37
N LEU A 28 11.79 -1.81 -15.36
CA LEU A 28 12.13 -1.87 -16.79
C LEU A 28 13.26 -0.88 -17.14
N GLY A 29 13.20 0.35 -16.60
CA GLY A 29 14.27 1.33 -16.75
C GLY A 29 15.59 0.83 -16.16
N SER A 30 15.53 0.14 -15.03
CA SER A 30 16.69 -0.44 -14.36
C SER A 30 17.32 -1.56 -15.19
N PHE A 31 16.53 -2.49 -15.74
CA PHE A 31 17.03 -3.52 -16.64
C PHE A 31 17.66 -2.96 -17.92
N LEU A 32 17.01 -1.95 -18.53
CA LEU A 32 17.60 -1.26 -19.68
C LEU A 32 18.94 -0.61 -19.31
N GLY A 33 18.98 0.09 -18.18
CA GLY A 33 20.19 0.73 -17.67
C GLY A 33 21.32 -0.25 -17.48
N ILE A 34 21.09 -1.34 -16.76
CA ILE A 34 22.09 -2.39 -16.52
C ILE A 34 22.60 -2.94 -17.87
N GLY A 35 21.72 -3.27 -18.81
CA GLY A 35 22.10 -3.75 -20.14
C GLY A 35 22.96 -2.75 -20.92
N LEU A 36 22.60 -1.46 -20.90
CA LEU A 36 23.39 -0.38 -21.50
C LEU A 36 24.77 -0.24 -20.84
N GLY A 37 24.84 -0.38 -19.52
CA GLY A 37 26.09 -0.38 -18.76
C GLY A 37 27.04 -1.49 -19.22
N PHE A 38 26.53 -2.71 -19.39
CA PHE A 38 27.29 -3.85 -19.91
C PHE A 38 27.79 -3.61 -21.34
N LEU A 39 26.93 -3.11 -22.23
CA LEU A 39 27.33 -2.78 -23.61
C LEU A 39 28.38 -1.67 -23.66
N ARG A 40 28.33 -0.74 -22.70
CA ARG A 40 29.25 0.39 -22.61
C ARG A 40 30.63 -0.04 -22.12
N ALA A 41 30.70 -0.94 -21.14
CA ALA A 41 31.93 -1.51 -20.59
C ALA A 41 32.75 -2.30 -21.63
N SER A 42 32.08 -2.92 -22.61
CA SER A 42 32.74 -3.65 -23.70
C SER A 42 33.63 -2.79 -24.62
N LYS A 43 33.62 -1.46 -24.49
CA LYS A 43 34.42 -0.56 -25.32
C LYS A 43 35.70 -0.09 -24.58
N PRO A 44 36.91 -0.38 -25.10
CA PRO A 44 38.15 0.00 -24.44
C PRO A 44 38.34 1.52 -24.37
N GLY A 45 38.99 2.00 -23.30
CA GLY A 45 39.41 3.40 -23.13
C GLY A 45 38.36 4.35 -22.55
N ARG A 46 37.28 3.84 -21.95
CA ARG A 46 36.26 4.69 -21.32
C ARG A 46 36.59 5.02 -19.86
N GLY A 47 36.29 6.27 -19.49
CA GLY A 47 36.41 6.75 -18.11
C GLY A 47 35.30 6.20 -17.21
N GLN A 48 35.50 6.33 -15.90
CA GLN A 48 34.53 5.91 -14.88
C GLN A 48 33.15 6.57 -15.08
N PRO A 49 32.07 5.90 -14.63
CA PRO A 49 30.70 6.34 -14.91
C PRO A 49 30.21 7.48 -14.01
N PHE A 50 30.89 8.64 -14.02
CA PHE A 50 30.51 9.81 -13.23
C PHE A 50 29.14 10.39 -13.59
N TYR A 51 28.61 10.06 -14.77
CA TYR A 51 27.27 10.46 -15.19
C TYR A 51 26.17 9.87 -14.29
N SER A 52 26.39 8.71 -13.69
CA SER A 52 25.39 8.01 -12.88
C SER A 52 25.06 8.74 -11.56
N PRO A 53 26.03 9.12 -10.70
CA PRO A 53 25.74 9.92 -9.52
C PRO A 53 25.20 11.32 -9.85
N VAL A 54 25.59 11.90 -10.99
CA VAL A 54 25.03 13.18 -11.47
C VAL A 54 23.56 13.01 -11.89
N ALA A 55 23.23 11.95 -12.62
CA ALA A 55 21.86 11.63 -12.99
C ALA A 55 20.99 11.34 -11.76
N LEU A 56 21.55 10.66 -10.76
CA LEU A 56 20.87 10.42 -9.49
C LEU A 56 20.58 11.74 -8.77
N LEU A 57 21.58 12.62 -8.65
CA LEU A 57 21.39 13.94 -8.06
C LEU A 57 20.34 14.76 -8.80
N ALA A 58 20.35 14.73 -10.14
CA ALA A 58 19.37 15.43 -10.96
C ALA A 58 17.95 14.89 -10.78
N LEU A 59 17.79 13.57 -10.72
CA LEU A 59 16.49 12.93 -10.47
C LEU A 59 15.96 13.24 -9.06
N VAL A 60 16.83 13.13 -8.05
CA VAL A 60 16.53 13.49 -6.67
C VAL A 60 16.09 14.96 -6.60
N GLY A 61 16.89 15.85 -7.20
CA GLY A 61 16.62 17.28 -7.39
C GLY A 61 15.23 17.54 -7.97
N PHE A 62 14.95 16.89 -9.10
CA PHE A 62 13.73 17.09 -9.87
C PHE A 62 12.48 16.64 -9.10
N LEU A 63 12.44 15.41 -8.58
CA LEU A 63 11.23 14.92 -7.90
C LEU A 63 11.00 15.61 -6.56
N SER A 64 12.06 16.01 -5.85
CA SER A 64 11.90 16.77 -4.60
C SER A 64 11.37 18.19 -4.84
N ALA A 65 11.71 18.80 -5.98
CA ALA A 65 11.25 20.14 -6.33
C ALA A 65 9.85 20.15 -6.99
N TYR A 66 9.50 19.06 -7.70
CA TYR A 66 8.27 18.93 -8.47
C TYR A 66 7.57 17.59 -8.17
N PRO A 67 7.09 17.38 -6.94
CA PRO A 67 6.35 16.17 -6.61
C PRO A 67 5.04 16.11 -7.42
N VAL A 68 4.77 14.94 -7.98
CA VAL A 68 3.52 14.67 -8.72
C VAL A 68 2.55 13.99 -7.78
N ALA A 69 1.97 14.80 -6.91
CA ALA A 69 1.01 14.38 -5.89
C ALA A 69 -0.42 14.67 -6.32
N VAL A 70 -1.38 14.01 -5.67
CA VAL A 70 -2.79 14.38 -5.76
C VAL A 70 -2.97 15.79 -5.20
N ASN A 71 -3.65 16.66 -5.94
CA ASN A 71 -3.93 18.03 -5.54
C ASN A 71 -4.84 18.03 -4.31
N ARG A 72 -4.37 18.68 -3.25
CA ARG A 72 -4.93 18.60 -1.89
C ARG A 72 -6.02 19.65 -1.64
N ALA A 73 -6.30 20.52 -2.63
CA ALA A 73 -7.14 21.71 -2.48
C ALA A 73 -8.64 21.49 -2.76
N ASP A 74 -9.04 20.36 -3.37
CA ASP A 74 -10.45 20.07 -3.61
C ASP A 74 -11.04 19.27 -2.43
N THR A 75 -11.72 19.98 -1.52
CA THR A 75 -12.42 19.43 -0.35
C THR A 75 -13.66 18.58 -0.68
N SER A 76 -13.91 18.29 -1.97
CA SER A 76 -15.08 17.55 -2.45
C SER A 76 -14.73 16.34 -3.34
N VAL A 77 -13.45 15.95 -3.45
CA VAL A 77 -13.07 14.86 -4.37
C VAL A 77 -13.24 13.51 -3.70
N ILE A 78 -14.37 12.92 -4.01
CA ILE A 78 -14.72 11.53 -3.77
C ILE A 78 -13.70 10.65 -4.52
N TYR A 79 -13.17 9.68 -3.78
CA TYR A 79 -12.35 8.53 -4.17
C TYR A 79 -12.17 8.29 -5.69
N PHE A 80 -10.99 8.67 -6.18
CA PHE A 80 -10.26 8.12 -7.34
C PHE A 80 -10.77 8.38 -8.78
N THR A 81 -11.93 8.99 -9.03
CA THR A 81 -12.40 9.21 -10.42
C THR A 81 -11.95 10.53 -11.04
N SER A 82 -11.45 11.49 -10.25
CA SER A 82 -10.82 12.71 -10.77
C SER A 82 -9.69 13.20 -9.85
N LEU A 83 -8.58 12.46 -9.80
CA LEU A 83 -7.38 12.96 -9.14
C LEU A 83 -6.78 14.07 -10.02
N SER A 84 -7.05 15.33 -9.69
CA SER A 84 -6.28 16.43 -10.24
C SER A 84 -4.86 16.28 -9.67
N THR A 85 -3.86 16.01 -10.51
CA THR A 85 -2.47 15.86 -10.06
C THR A 85 -1.75 17.19 -10.17
N SER A 86 -0.94 17.55 -9.18
CA SER A 86 0.03 18.65 -9.32
C SER A 86 1.24 18.19 -10.13
N GLY A 87 1.94 19.13 -10.76
CA GLY A 87 3.23 18.85 -11.43
C GLY A 87 3.13 18.60 -12.93
N PRO A 88 4.23 18.16 -13.56
CA PRO A 88 4.32 17.98 -15.01
C PRO A 88 3.43 16.83 -15.50
N PRO A 89 2.94 16.89 -16.75
CA PRO A 89 2.02 15.89 -17.27
C PRO A 89 2.68 14.52 -17.40
N ILE A 90 1.88 13.46 -17.29
CA ILE A 90 2.33 12.06 -17.27
C ILE A 90 3.23 11.68 -18.45
N TRP A 91 2.95 12.21 -19.65
CA TRP A 91 3.71 11.95 -20.88
C TRP A 91 5.11 12.60 -20.90
N VAL A 92 5.40 13.51 -19.96
CA VAL A 92 6.75 14.05 -19.71
C VAL A 92 7.41 13.32 -18.55
N THR A 93 6.69 13.20 -17.44
CA THR A 93 7.22 12.69 -16.17
C THR A 93 7.69 11.25 -16.29
N LEU A 94 6.87 10.36 -16.86
CA LEU A 94 7.23 8.95 -16.97
C LEU A 94 8.47 8.76 -17.87
N PRO A 95 8.51 9.21 -19.14
CA PRO A 95 9.71 9.03 -19.96
C PRO A 95 10.98 9.63 -19.33
N LEU A 96 10.88 10.77 -18.66
CA LEU A 96 12.02 11.39 -17.96
C LEU A 96 12.54 10.48 -16.85
N ILE A 97 11.66 9.97 -15.99
CA ILE A 97 12.04 9.06 -14.91
C ILE A 97 12.63 7.77 -15.47
N PHE A 98 12.03 7.19 -16.52
CA PHE A 98 12.55 5.99 -17.18
C PHE A 98 14.00 6.16 -17.64
N LEU A 99 14.26 7.24 -18.38
CA LEU A 99 15.57 7.54 -18.94
C LEU A 99 16.57 7.90 -17.83
N ALA A 100 16.13 8.62 -16.79
CA ALA A 100 16.96 8.93 -15.64
C ALA A 100 17.36 7.66 -14.88
N VAL A 101 16.41 6.78 -14.58
CA VAL A 101 16.67 5.48 -13.92
C VAL A 101 17.59 4.62 -14.77
N ALA A 102 17.36 4.53 -16.09
CA ALA A 102 18.26 3.82 -16.99
C ALA A 102 19.69 4.40 -16.97
N ALA A 103 19.83 5.72 -17.00
CA ALA A 103 21.13 6.38 -16.90
C ALA A 103 21.82 6.14 -15.55
N ILE A 104 21.07 6.17 -14.45
CA ILE A 104 21.58 5.89 -13.10
C ILE A 104 22.08 4.45 -13.05
N MET A 105 21.26 3.47 -13.45
CA MET A 105 21.57 2.04 -13.35
C MET A 105 22.66 1.58 -14.34
N ALA A 106 22.86 2.30 -15.45
CA ALA A 106 23.96 2.04 -16.36
C ALA A 106 25.34 2.22 -15.73
N GLY A 107 25.49 3.13 -14.77
CA GLY A 107 26.79 3.34 -14.11
C GLY A 107 27.26 2.13 -13.30
N PRO A 108 26.51 1.68 -12.28
CA PRO A 108 26.80 0.43 -11.59
C PRO A 108 26.88 -0.78 -12.52
N GLY A 109 26.03 -0.84 -13.56
CA GLY A 109 26.09 -1.90 -14.58
C GLY A 109 27.42 -1.93 -15.33
N GLU A 110 27.97 -0.76 -15.70
CA GLU A 110 29.28 -0.62 -16.34
C GLU A 110 30.41 -1.09 -15.42
N LEU A 111 30.36 -0.77 -14.12
CA LEU A 111 31.34 -1.23 -13.13
C LEU A 111 31.30 -2.75 -12.93
N VAL A 112 30.09 -3.32 -12.86
CA VAL A 112 29.92 -4.77 -12.72
C VAL A 112 30.41 -5.48 -13.97
N ALA A 113 30.07 -4.99 -15.16
CA ALA A 113 30.53 -5.55 -16.41
C ALA A 113 32.06 -5.56 -16.53
N ASP A 114 32.75 -4.49 -16.11
CA ASP A 114 34.21 -4.45 -16.06
C ASP A 114 34.77 -5.55 -15.12
N CYS A 115 34.18 -5.74 -13.93
CA CYS A 115 34.55 -6.85 -13.04
C CYS A 115 34.34 -8.24 -13.68
N PHE A 116 33.26 -8.44 -14.45
CA PHE A 116 33.01 -9.69 -15.18
C PHE A 116 34.07 -9.99 -16.25
N THR A 117 34.76 -8.98 -16.78
CA THR A 117 35.89 -9.20 -17.71
C THR A 117 37.19 -9.60 -17.01
N ARG A 118 37.32 -9.29 -15.71
CA ARG A 118 38.54 -9.51 -14.92
C ARG A 118 38.53 -10.79 -14.11
N LEU A 119 37.34 -11.33 -13.84
CA LEU A 119 37.12 -12.54 -13.02
C LEU A 119 36.74 -13.74 -13.88
N THR A 120 36.90 -14.96 -13.34
CA THR A 120 36.33 -16.14 -13.99
C THR A 120 34.80 -16.09 -13.94
N ARG A 121 34.12 -16.63 -14.97
CA ARG A 121 32.65 -16.51 -15.12
C ARG A 121 31.89 -16.97 -13.88
N LEU A 122 32.30 -18.09 -13.27
CA LEU A 122 31.64 -18.64 -12.09
C LEU A 122 31.86 -17.78 -10.84
N GLU A 123 33.06 -17.25 -10.65
CA GLU A 123 33.37 -16.37 -9.52
C GLU A 123 32.67 -15.02 -9.63
N ALA A 124 32.64 -14.43 -10.83
CA ALA A 124 31.91 -13.19 -11.10
C ALA A 124 30.42 -13.36 -10.76
N TYR A 125 29.81 -14.44 -11.25
CA TYR A 125 28.41 -14.75 -10.96
C TYR A 125 28.15 -15.01 -9.48
N ARG A 126 29.06 -15.70 -8.77
CA ARG A 126 28.96 -15.90 -7.32
C ARG A 126 28.93 -14.57 -6.56
N TYR A 127 29.82 -13.63 -6.90
CA TYR A 127 29.85 -12.33 -6.24
C TYR A 127 28.64 -11.46 -6.60
N ASP A 128 28.13 -11.56 -7.84
CA ASP A 128 26.92 -10.88 -8.25
C ASP A 128 25.69 -11.36 -7.47
N LEU A 129 25.51 -12.68 -7.30
CA LEU A 129 24.46 -13.25 -6.46
C LEU A 129 24.60 -12.85 -4.99
N LEU A 130 25.82 -12.91 -4.42
CA LEU A 130 26.04 -12.49 -3.03
C LEU A 130 25.76 -11.01 -2.83
N GLY A 131 26.23 -10.15 -3.73
CA GLY A 131 25.95 -8.71 -3.69
C GLY A 131 24.47 -8.39 -3.86
N SER A 132 23.76 -9.20 -4.65
CA SER A 132 22.31 -9.11 -4.84
C SER A 132 21.55 -9.44 -3.56
N LEU A 133 21.87 -10.55 -2.90
CA LEU A 133 21.29 -10.94 -1.62
C LEU A 133 21.56 -9.88 -0.54
N ILE A 134 22.81 -9.41 -0.42
CA ILE A 134 23.18 -8.35 0.54
C ILE A 134 22.38 -7.07 0.26
N GLY A 135 22.27 -6.67 -1.01
CA GLY A 135 21.54 -5.46 -1.41
C GLY A 135 20.05 -5.53 -1.07
N ILE A 136 19.40 -6.67 -1.36
CA ILE A 136 18.00 -6.89 -1.02
C ILE A 136 17.81 -6.92 0.50
N SER A 137 18.57 -7.75 1.22
CA SER A 137 18.45 -7.88 2.68
C SER A 137 18.71 -6.57 3.41
N ALA A 138 19.70 -5.78 2.98
CA ALA A 138 19.99 -4.48 3.57
C ALA A 138 18.84 -3.49 3.36
N PHE A 139 18.25 -3.45 2.16
CA PHE A 139 17.11 -2.56 1.90
C PHE A 139 15.83 -3.02 2.60
N THR A 140 15.58 -4.33 2.67
CA THR A 140 14.48 -4.90 3.45
C THR A 140 14.62 -4.53 4.92
N LEU A 141 15.81 -4.59 5.50
CA LEU A 141 16.05 -4.15 6.87
C LEU A 141 15.79 -2.64 7.04
N CYS A 142 16.25 -1.81 6.11
CA CYS A 142 15.94 -0.37 6.14
C CYS A 142 14.43 -0.10 6.08
N SER A 143 13.70 -0.84 5.25
CA SER A 143 12.24 -0.73 5.13
C SER A 143 11.55 -1.21 6.41
N PHE A 144 11.94 -2.36 6.95
CA PHE A 144 11.39 -2.93 8.18
C PHE A 144 11.56 -1.98 9.39
N LEU A 145 12.69 -1.28 9.45
CA LEU A 145 12.98 -0.28 10.49
C LEU A 145 12.33 1.10 10.23
N GLY A 146 11.58 1.26 9.14
CA GLY A 146 10.93 2.54 8.78
C GLY A 146 11.92 3.68 8.51
N LEU A 147 13.15 3.38 8.06
CA LEU A 147 14.18 4.40 7.86
C LEU A 147 13.81 5.31 6.67
N PRO A 148 13.98 6.64 6.78
CA PRO A 148 13.60 7.57 5.72
C PRO A 148 14.57 7.53 4.52
N PRO A 149 14.18 8.07 3.35
CA PRO A 149 14.98 8.11 2.12
C PRO A 149 16.37 8.70 2.31
N LEU A 150 16.53 9.65 3.24
CA LEU A 150 17.84 10.19 3.61
C LEU A 150 18.84 9.07 3.90
N VAL A 151 18.45 8.06 4.69
CA VAL A 151 19.35 6.95 5.06
C VAL A 151 19.71 6.11 3.84
N TRP A 152 18.74 5.80 2.98
CA TRP A 152 18.98 4.98 1.79
C TRP A 152 19.93 5.68 0.82
N PHE A 153 19.71 6.97 0.56
CA PHE A 153 20.57 7.74 -0.33
C PHE A 153 21.93 8.07 0.27
N LEU A 154 22.07 8.15 1.60
CA LEU A 154 23.38 8.18 2.27
C LEU A 154 24.17 6.89 2.03
N VAL A 155 23.52 5.72 2.15
CA VAL A 155 24.15 4.43 1.84
C VAL A 155 24.57 4.38 0.37
N VAL A 156 23.69 4.76 -0.56
CA VAL A 156 24.01 4.82 -2.00
C VAL A 156 25.18 5.76 -2.28
N SER A 157 25.18 6.97 -1.69
CA SER A 157 26.25 7.95 -1.87
C SER A 157 27.58 7.42 -1.35
N GLY A 158 27.58 6.78 -0.17
CA GLY A 158 28.76 6.13 0.40
C GLY A 158 29.29 5.00 -0.49
N LEU A 159 28.40 4.19 -1.07
CA LEU A 159 28.79 3.15 -2.03
C LEU A 159 29.44 3.74 -3.29
N TYR A 160 28.92 4.87 -3.82
CA TYR A 160 29.57 5.55 -4.95
C TYR A 160 30.98 6.06 -4.61
N VAL A 161 31.21 6.60 -3.41
CA VAL A 161 32.55 7.01 -2.95
C VAL A 161 33.51 5.83 -2.99
N VAL A 162 33.08 4.67 -2.47
CA VAL A 162 33.91 3.45 -2.44
C VAL A 162 34.16 2.91 -3.85
N LEU A 163 33.13 2.87 -4.69
CA LEU A 163 33.20 2.27 -6.04
C LEU A 163 33.99 3.12 -7.04
N LEU A 164 33.87 4.44 -6.99
CA LEU A 164 34.55 5.34 -7.92
C LEU A 164 35.95 5.75 -7.42
N GLY A 165 36.23 5.60 -6.12
CA GLY A 165 37.53 5.89 -5.52
C GLY A 165 37.94 7.36 -5.63
N ALA A 166 39.26 7.61 -5.61
CA ALA A 166 39.84 8.96 -5.60
C ALA A 166 39.39 9.83 -6.80
N SER A 167 39.28 9.22 -7.98
CA SER A 167 38.89 9.90 -9.22
C SER A 167 37.43 10.36 -9.22
N GLY A 168 36.54 9.68 -8.48
CA GLY A 168 35.13 10.06 -8.34
C GLY A 168 34.77 10.72 -7.01
N THR A 169 35.75 11.01 -6.14
CA THR A 169 35.48 11.51 -4.79
C THR A 169 34.74 12.85 -4.82
N SER A 170 35.15 13.80 -5.68
CA SER A 170 34.47 15.11 -5.77
C SER A 170 32.98 14.98 -6.10
N VAL A 171 32.64 14.19 -7.12
CA VAL A 171 31.24 13.98 -7.55
C VAL A 171 30.44 13.24 -6.48
N SER A 172 31.04 12.21 -5.87
CA SER A 172 30.36 11.39 -4.86
C SER A 172 30.15 12.14 -3.55
N VAL A 173 31.11 12.98 -3.13
CA VAL A 173 30.97 13.88 -1.98
C VAL A 173 29.95 14.98 -2.28
N THR A 174 29.90 15.49 -3.51
CA THR A 174 28.85 16.45 -3.92
C THR A 174 27.47 15.82 -3.82
N LEU A 175 27.29 14.58 -4.32
CA LEU A 175 26.04 13.83 -4.17
C LEU A 175 25.69 13.63 -2.69
N LEU A 176 26.66 13.27 -1.84
CA LEU A 176 26.46 13.09 -0.40
C LEU A 176 25.98 14.38 0.27
N ILE A 177 26.66 15.50 0.04
CA ILE A 177 26.30 16.81 0.61
C ILE A 177 24.92 17.24 0.12
N ALA A 178 24.64 17.08 -1.17
CA ALA A 178 23.34 17.44 -1.73
C ALA A 178 22.22 16.56 -1.18
N THR A 179 22.43 15.25 -1.02
CA THR A 179 21.48 14.33 -0.37
C THR A 179 21.15 14.81 1.03
N VAL A 180 22.17 15.14 1.84
CA VAL A 180 21.96 15.70 3.19
C VAL A 180 21.17 17.00 3.12
N ALA A 181 21.60 17.95 2.28
CA ALA A 181 20.94 19.25 2.17
C ALA A 181 19.47 19.13 1.75
N MET A 182 19.17 18.24 0.81
CA MET A 182 17.83 18.06 0.25
C MET A 182 16.86 17.37 1.21
N PHE A 183 17.30 16.32 1.91
CA PHE A 183 16.40 15.53 2.74
C PHE A 183 16.37 15.98 4.21
N THR A 184 17.35 16.75 4.70
CA THR A 184 17.33 17.24 6.09
C THR A 184 16.21 18.24 6.33
N TYR A 185 15.94 19.14 5.38
CA TYR A 185 14.89 20.13 5.55
C TYR A 185 13.49 19.50 5.72
N PRO A 186 13.03 18.63 4.79
CA PRO A 186 11.77 17.89 4.97
C PRO A 186 11.74 17.07 6.24
N LEU A 187 12.82 16.35 6.58
CA LEU A 187 12.88 15.51 7.77
C LEU A 187 12.66 16.29 9.08
N VAL A 188 13.05 17.57 9.12
CA VAL A 188 12.90 18.42 10.31
C VAL A 188 11.56 19.15 10.34
N HIS A 189 10.99 19.50 9.18
CA HIS A 189 9.81 20.36 9.09
C HIS A 189 8.50 19.60 8.84
N ASP A 190 8.56 18.44 8.16
CA ASP A 190 7.38 17.64 7.82
C ASP A 190 7.07 16.63 8.94
N THR A 191 6.63 17.16 10.08
CA THR A 191 6.33 16.36 11.29
C THR A 191 5.22 15.32 11.11
N GLY A 192 4.40 15.44 10.04
CA GLY A 192 3.35 14.49 9.69
C GLY A 192 3.76 13.47 8.63
N VAL A 193 5.04 13.35 8.24
CA VAL A 193 5.49 12.39 7.22
C VAL A 193 6.39 11.33 7.83
N PHE A 194 6.04 10.07 7.62
CA PHE A 194 6.76 8.94 8.16
C PHE A 194 6.75 7.75 7.18
N TRP A 195 7.67 6.81 7.39
CA TRP A 195 7.84 5.66 6.49
C TRP A 195 7.54 4.37 7.25
N SER A 196 6.52 3.63 6.79
CA SER A 196 6.21 2.30 7.30
C SER A 196 7.03 1.23 6.59
N PRO A 197 6.98 -0.05 6.97
CA PRO A 197 7.57 -1.12 6.17
C PRO A 197 7.05 -1.20 4.73
N TYR A 198 5.84 -0.69 4.47
CA TYR A 198 5.14 -0.82 3.20
C TYR A 198 5.31 0.41 2.29
N TYR A 199 5.14 1.61 2.84
CA TYR A 199 5.03 2.83 2.04
C TYR A 199 5.35 4.10 2.85
N GLN A 200 5.30 5.26 2.19
CA GLN A 200 5.28 6.55 2.88
C GLN A 200 3.86 6.83 3.37
N VAL A 201 3.73 7.27 4.62
CA VAL A 201 2.48 7.77 5.19
C VAL A 201 2.62 9.24 5.51
N SER A 202 1.59 10.02 5.20
CA SER A 202 1.52 11.44 5.55
C SER A 202 0.18 11.79 6.18
N THR A 203 0.21 12.58 7.24
CA THR A 203 -0.96 12.90 8.06
C THR A 203 -1.16 14.40 8.16
N PHE A 204 -2.39 14.86 7.92
CA PHE A 204 -2.74 16.27 7.96
C PHE A 204 -3.90 16.49 8.93
N PRO A 205 -3.71 17.26 10.01
CA PRO A 205 -4.78 17.58 10.92
C PRO A 205 -5.76 18.56 10.26
N GLN A 206 -7.05 18.33 10.47
CA GLN A 206 -8.13 19.20 10.02
C GLN A 206 -9.20 19.30 11.12
N PRO A 207 -9.93 20.43 11.20
CA PRO A 207 -11.12 20.49 12.05
C PRO A 207 -12.16 19.50 11.55
N ASP A 208 -12.81 18.78 12.46
CA ASP A 208 -13.99 17.99 12.15
C ASP A 208 -15.26 18.86 12.17
N SER A 209 -16.40 18.29 11.74
CA SER A 209 -17.71 18.97 11.73
C SER A 209 -18.23 19.33 13.13
N ASN A 210 -17.75 18.64 14.17
CA ASN A 210 -18.13 18.78 15.56
C ASN A 210 -17.16 19.67 16.37
N GLY A 211 -16.20 20.32 15.71
CA GLY A 211 -15.20 21.22 16.32
C GLY A 211 -14.02 20.50 16.99
N GLY A 212 -13.91 19.18 16.85
CA GLY A 212 -12.75 18.37 17.21
C GLY A 212 -11.67 18.35 16.13
N THR A 213 -10.66 17.50 16.32
CA THR A 213 -9.57 17.31 15.36
C THR A 213 -9.69 15.95 14.69
N GLN A 214 -9.77 15.95 13.36
CA GLN A 214 -9.64 14.76 12.53
C GLN A 214 -8.31 14.79 11.77
N TRP A 215 -7.87 13.64 11.28
CA TRP A 215 -6.65 13.54 10.48
C TRP A 215 -6.94 12.89 9.13
N GLN A 216 -6.50 13.56 8.07
CA GLN A 216 -6.44 12.96 6.74
C GLN A 216 -5.12 12.20 6.61
N VAL A 217 -5.20 10.90 6.35
CA VAL A 217 -4.07 10.00 6.18
C VAL A 217 -3.91 9.67 4.71
N TYR A 218 -2.72 9.93 4.18
CA TYR A 218 -2.34 9.64 2.81
C TYR A 218 -1.22 8.61 2.79
N VAL A 219 -1.27 7.71 1.82
CA VAL A 219 -0.24 6.70 1.57
C VAL A 219 0.33 6.93 0.18
N ASN A 220 1.65 7.14 0.08
CA ASN A 220 2.32 7.51 -1.18
C ASN A 220 1.61 8.65 -1.92
N GLY A 221 1.15 9.66 -1.17
CA GLY A 221 0.42 10.81 -1.72
C GLY A 221 -1.03 10.55 -2.16
N ILE A 222 -1.57 9.35 -1.94
CA ILE A 222 -2.95 8.96 -2.24
C ILE A 222 -3.80 9.03 -0.96
N PRO A 223 -4.98 9.67 -0.97
CA PRO A 223 -5.92 9.63 0.16
C PRO A 223 -6.23 8.18 0.56
N HIS A 224 -6.04 7.84 1.82
CA HIS A 224 -6.14 6.46 2.28
C HIS A 224 -7.16 6.28 3.41
N GLN A 225 -7.02 7.03 4.50
CA GLN A 225 -7.89 6.91 5.68
C GLN A 225 -8.19 8.28 6.29
N ARG A 226 -9.28 8.33 7.05
CA ARG A 226 -9.65 9.50 7.85
C ARG A 226 -9.81 9.09 9.32
N LEU A 227 -8.93 9.59 10.19
CA LEU A 227 -9.05 9.39 11.63
C LEU A 227 -10.00 10.44 12.20
N THR A 228 -11.08 10.00 12.83
CA THR A 228 -12.10 10.85 13.45
C THR A 228 -12.80 10.08 14.58
N THR A 229 -13.72 10.71 15.29
CA THR A 229 -14.53 10.03 16.32
C THR A 229 -15.57 9.11 15.68
N ALA A 230 -16.01 8.09 16.42
CA ALA A 230 -17.12 7.24 16.02
C ALA A 230 -18.40 8.05 15.76
N ALA A 231 -18.69 9.02 16.64
CA ALA A 231 -19.87 9.88 16.52
C ALA A 231 -19.87 10.69 15.21
N THR A 232 -18.77 11.38 14.91
CA THR A 232 -18.64 12.16 13.67
C THR A 232 -18.70 11.23 12.45
N ARG A 233 -18.08 10.05 12.51
CA ARG A 233 -18.12 9.10 11.40
C ARG A 233 -19.54 8.61 11.11
N LEU A 234 -20.29 8.22 12.14
CA LEU A 234 -21.65 7.71 11.98
C LEU A 234 -22.63 8.80 11.53
N GLU A 235 -22.39 10.06 11.90
CA GLU A 235 -23.17 11.21 11.44
C GLU A 235 -22.94 11.52 9.95
N GLU A 236 -21.68 11.58 9.52
CA GLU A 236 -21.32 11.98 8.16
C GLU A 236 -21.41 10.83 7.15
N GLU A 237 -21.14 9.61 7.59
CA GLU A 237 -21.05 8.40 6.77
C GLU A 237 -21.84 7.24 7.41
N PRO A 238 -23.20 7.29 7.43
CA PRO A 238 -24.02 6.32 8.16
C PRO A 238 -23.86 4.86 7.73
N PHE A 239 -23.28 4.60 6.56
CA PHE A 239 -23.05 3.24 6.08
C PHE A 239 -22.10 2.42 6.97
N TYR A 240 -21.27 3.06 7.79
CA TYR A 240 -20.42 2.37 8.78
C TYR A 240 -21.23 1.69 9.89
N ASP A 241 -22.51 2.07 10.08
CA ASP A 241 -23.42 1.47 11.05
C ASP A 241 -24.05 0.15 10.54
N GLU A 242 -24.08 -0.03 9.22
CA GLU A 242 -24.77 -1.15 8.57
C GLU A 242 -24.35 -2.54 9.09
N PRO A 243 -23.07 -2.87 9.34
CA PRO A 243 -22.70 -4.17 9.89
C PRO A 243 -23.44 -4.52 11.20
N TYR A 244 -23.71 -3.53 12.04
CA TYR A 244 -24.38 -3.69 13.33
C TYR A 244 -25.90 -3.72 13.19
N LEU A 245 -26.46 -2.93 12.29
CA LEU A 245 -27.91 -2.89 12.02
C LEU A 245 -28.44 -4.15 11.33
N ARG A 246 -27.58 -4.88 10.62
CA ARG A 246 -27.94 -6.05 9.81
C ARG A 246 -27.79 -7.37 10.54
N VAL A 247 -27.31 -7.39 11.78
CA VAL A 247 -27.27 -8.61 12.60
C VAL A 247 -28.44 -8.64 13.60
N PRO A 248 -28.97 -9.83 13.95
CA PRO A 248 -30.16 -9.93 14.79
C PRO A 248 -29.90 -9.63 16.28
N ALA A 249 -28.66 -9.74 16.72
CA ALA A 249 -28.21 -9.51 18.09
C ALA A 249 -26.92 -8.69 18.11
N ASP A 250 -26.73 -7.89 19.16
CA ASP A 250 -25.54 -7.06 19.32
C ASP A 250 -24.29 -7.96 19.48
N PRO A 251 -23.27 -7.79 18.62
CA PRO A 251 -22.07 -8.62 18.66
C PRO A 251 -21.27 -8.33 19.94
N LYS A 252 -20.74 -9.37 20.58
CA LYS A 252 -19.93 -9.23 21.81
C LYS A 252 -18.45 -9.40 21.53
N ASN A 253 -18.08 -10.30 20.63
CA ASN A 253 -16.72 -10.59 20.23
C ASN A 253 -16.57 -10.31 18.73
N MET A 254 -15.68 -9.41 18.37
CA MET A 254 -15.55 -8.95 17.00
C MET A 254 -14.10 -9.03 16.51
N LEU A 255 -13.93 -9.37 15.23
CA LEU A 255 -12.66 -9.24 14.52
C LEU A 255 -12.79 -8.10 13.51
N ILE A 256 -11.86 -7.16 13.53
CA ILE A 256 -11.76 -6.10 12.51
C ILE A 256 -10.43 -6.28 11.77
N VAL A 257 -10.51 -6.59 10.48
CA VAL A 257 -9.35 -6.65 9.56
C VAL A 257 -9.28 -5.37 8.77
N GLY A 258 -8.08 -4.77 8.71
CA GLY A 258 -7.89 -3.43 8.17
C GLY A 258 -8.28 -2.36 9.20
N ALA A 259 -7.95 -2.59 10.48
CA ALA A 259 -8.37 -1.71 11.57
C ALA A 259 -7.77 -0.28 11.47
N GLY A 260 -6.71 -0.09 10.69
CA GLY A 260 -6.14 1.20 10.33
C GLY A 260 -5.74 2.05 11.53
N THR A 261 -6.30 3.26 11.59
CA THR A 261 -6.11 4.21 12.70
C THR A 261 -7.14 4.08 13.82
N GLY A 262 -8.04 3.09 13.74
CA GLY A 262 -8.92 2.68 14.84
C GLY A 262 -10.32 3.27 14.84
N THR A 263 -10.74 4.04 13.82
CA THR A 263 -12.10 4.61 13.77
C THR A 263 -13.19 3.51 13.78
N ASP A 264 -13.00 2.43 13.02
CA ASP A 264 -13.95 1.29 13.02
C ASP A 264 -13.99 0.55 14.36
N VAL A 265 -12.85 0.54 15.07
CA VAL A 265 -12.78 0.03 16.45
C VAL A 265 -13.54 0.95 17.40
N SER A 266 -13.42 2.27 17.27
CA SER A 266 -14.22 3.23 18.04
C SER A 266 -15.72 3.00 17.84
N ILE A 267 -16.15 2.74 16.60
CA ILE A 267 -17.54 2.43 16.27
C ILE A 267 -17.97 1.13 16.97
N ALA A 268 -17.21 0.05 16.84
CA ALA A 268 -17.50 -1.22 17.54
C ALA A 268 -17.67 -1.02 19.05
N LEU A 269 -16.77 -0.27 19.68
CA LEU A 269 -16.84 0.03 21.11
C LEU A 269 -18.09 0.85 21.48
N SER A 270 -18.54 1.74 20.59
CA SER A 270 -19.76 2.54 20.76
C SER A 270 -21.05 1.71 20.67
N HIS A 271 -21.02 0.60 19.92
CA HIS A 271 -22.09 -0.41 19.89
C HIS A 271 -22.06 -1.37 21.09
N GLY A 272 -21.15 -1.17 22.05
CA GLY A 272 -21.09 -1.98 23.26
C GLY A 272 -20.40 -3.35 23.07
N VAL A 273 -19.65 -3.53 21.99
CA VAL A 273 -18.82 -4.73 21.77
C VAL A 273 -17.90 -4.93 22.98
N GLN A 274 -17.83 -6.16 23.47
CA GLN A 274 -17.15 -6.52 24.72
C GLN A 274 -15.67 -6.87 24.49
N HIS A 275 -15.33 -7.39 23.32
CA HIS A 275 -13.97 -7.68 22.91
C HIS A 275 -13.79 -7.44 21.41
N VAL A 276 -12.72 -6.73 21.03
CA VAL A 276 -12.33 -6.51 19.63
C VAL A 276 -10.90 -6.98 19.41
N ASP A 277 -10.72 -7.96 18.53
CA ASP A 277 -9.41 -8.23 17.93
C ASP A 277 -9.26 -7.30 16.71
N ALA A 278 -8.35 -6.34 16.78
CA ALA A 278 -8.06 -5.37 15.72
C ALA A 278 -6.78 -5.76 14.99
N VAL A 279 -6.91 -6.18 13.73
CA VAL A 279 -5.79 -6.63 12.88
C VAL A 279 -5.48 -5.54 11.85
N GLU A 280 -4.26 -5.05 11.92
CA GLU A 280 -3.71 -4.05 10.99
C GLU A 280 -2.34 -4.50 10.52
N ILE A 281 -2.08 -4.42 9.22
CA ILE A 281 -0.80 -4.88 8.66
C ILE A 281 0.30 -3.84 8.86
N ASP A 282 -0.05 -2.55 8.84
CA ASP A 282 0.89 -1.44 8.96
C ASP A 282 1.07 -1.02 10.44
N PRO A 283 2.22 -1.32 11.07
CA PRO A 283 2.47 -0.95 12.46
C PRO A 283 2.47 0.57 12.68
N THR A 284 2.75 1.35 11.64
CA THR A 284 2.84 2.80 11.72
C THR A 284 1.45 3.44 11.75
N LEU A 285 0.47 2.91 11.01
CA LEU A 285 -0.94 3.33 11.13
C LEU A 285 -1.52 2.98 12.50
N LEU A 286 -1.21 1.77 12.99
CA LEU A 286 -1.62 1.33 14.32
C LEU A 286 -1.05 2.23 15.42
N GLN A 287 0.24 2.57 15.34
CA GLN A 287 0.89 3.48 16.29
C GLN A 287 0.31 4.88 16.19
N PHE A 288 0.08 5.39 14.97
CA PHE A 288 -0.54 6.70 14.78
C PHE A 288 -1.94 6.77 15.40
N GLY A 289 -2.77 5.75 15.16
CA GLY A 289 -4.08 5.61 15.79
C GLY A 289 -3.99 5.54 17.32
N ARG A 290 -3.00 4.82 17.87
CA ARG A 290 -2.77 4.80 19.32
C ARG A 290 -2.48 6.22 19.82
N ASP A 291 -1.63 6.98 19.14
CA ASP A 291 -1.23 8.30 19.65
C ASP A 291 -2.30 9.40 19.42
N HIS A 292 -3.14 9.28 18.38
CA HIS A 292 -3.99 10.38 17.91
C HIS A 292 -5.49 10.07 17.80
N ASN A 293 -5.93 8.82 17.98
CA ASN A 293 -7.36 8.49 17.88
C ASN A 293 -8.14 9.22 19.00
N PRO A 294 -9.14 10.05 18.65
CA PRO A 294 -9.80 10.92 19.62
C PRO A 294 -10.67 10.14 20.63
N ASP A 295 -11.10 8.92 20.29
CA ASP A 295 -11.86 8.05 21.20
C ASP A 295 -10.96 7.08 21.98
N HIS A 296 -9.64 7.15 21.77
CA HIS A 296 -8.65 6.28 22.42
C HIS A 296 -8.94 4.78 22.25
N ALA A 297 -9.40 4.38 21.05
CA ALA A 297 -9.84 3.01 20.78
C ALA A 297 -8.78 1.95 21.12
N TYR A 298 -7.51 2.18 20.77
CA TYR A 298 -6.44 1.22 21.04
C TYR A 298 -5.90 1.24 22.48
N GLN A 299 -6.41 2.12 23.34
CA GLN A 299 -6.16 2.13 24.77
C GLN A 299 -7.28 1.43 25.55
N ASP A 300 -8.44 1.20 24.95
CA ASP A 300 -9.55 0.55 25.62
C ASP A 300 -9.17 -0.91 25.96
N PRO A 301 -9.37 -1.37 27.21
CA PRO A 301 -9.01 -2.71 27.64
C PRO A 301 -9.78 -3.83 26.91
N ARG A 302 -10.87 -3.49 26.21
CA ARG A 302 -11.64 -4.42 25.37
C ARG A 302 -10.97 -4.69 24.02
N VAL A 303 -9.89 -3.98 23.68
CA VAL A 303 -9.25 -4.08 22.36
C VAL A 303 -7.90 -4.78 22.46
N THR A 304 -7.70 -5.78 21.61
CA THR A 304 -6.39 -6.41 21.39
C THR A 304 -5.92 -6.13 19.96
N THR A 305 -4.76 -5.49 19.81
CA THR A 305 -4.22 -5.12 18.50
C THR A 305 -3.19 -6.14 18.01
N TYR A 306 -3.25 -6.52 16.73
CA TYR A 306 -2.28 -7.41 16.09
C TYR A 306 -1.70 -6.73 14.85
N VAL A 307 -0.37 -6.62 14.81
CA VAL A 307 0.36 -6.24 13.58
C VAL A 307 0.52 -7.49 12.74
N ASN A 308 -0.40 -7.74 11.82
CA ASN A 308 -0.40 -8.94 10.99
C ASN A 308 -1.20 -8.75 9.70
N ASP A 309 -0.95 -9.61 8.73
CA ASP A 309 -1.83 -9.76 7.58
C ASP A 309 -3.16 -10.42 8.01
N GLY A 310 -4.28 -9.92 7.49
CA GLY A 310 -5.62 -10.37 7.88
C GLY A 310 -5.91 -11.83 7.50
N ARG A 311 -5.45 -12.26 6.32
CA ARG A 311 -5.60 -13.63 5.84
C ARG A 311 -4.78 -14.57 6.71
N ALA A 312 -3.51 -14.21 6.95
CA ALA A 312 -2.61 -14.99 7.81
C ALA A 312 -3.07 -15.04 9.27
N PHE A 313 -3.76 -14.01 9.77
CA PHE A 313 -4.35 -14.02 11.12
C PHE A 313 -5.51 -15.03 11.19
N LEU A 314 -6.45 -14.96 10.24
CA LEU A 314 -7.60 -15.87 10.18
C LEU A 314 -7.17 -17.33 10.02
N GLU A 315 -6.15 -17.62 9.22
CA GLU A 315 -5.64 -19.00 9.04
C GLU A 315 -4.97 -19.61 10.29
N ARG A 316 -4.62 -18.78 11.29
CA ARG A 316 -3.82 -19.20 12.45
C ARG A 316 -4.53 -19.07 13.78
N THR A 317 -5.66 -18.38 13.82
CA THR A 317 -6.44 -18.21 15.05
C THR A 317 -7.37 -19.40 15.23
N ASP A 318 -7.59 -19.82 16.48
CA ASP A 318 -8.62 -20.81 16.82
C ASP A 318 -9.88 -20.12 17.41
N LYS A 319 -9.92 -18.78 17.40
CA LYS A 319 -11.02 -17.99 17.98
C LYS A 319 -12.18 -17.87 17.00
N THR A 320 -13.39 -17.85 17.52
CA THR A 320 -14.61 -17.54 16.77
C THR A 320 -15.19 -16.18 17.18
N TYR A 321 -15.86 -15.51 16.26
CA TYR A 321 -16.37 -14.15 16.43
C TYR A 321 -17.87 -14.04 16.12
N ASP A 322 -18.58 -13.17 16.83
CA ASP A 322 -19.99 -12.86 16.57
C ASP A 322 -20.13 -11.98 15.31
N LEU A 323 -19.10 -11.16 15.03
CA LEU A 323 -19.01 -10.36 13.81
C LEU A 323 -17.55 -10.31 13.33
N ILE A 324 -17.32 -10.65 12.07
CA ILE A 324 -16.03 -10.41 11.39
C ILE A 324 -16.25 -9.28 10.39
N LEU A 325 -15.45 -8.22 10.50
CA LEU A 325 -15.55 -7.04 9.64
C LEU A 325 -14.24 -6.84 8.86
N PHE A 326 -14.34 -6.83 7.54
CA PHE A 326 -13.29 -6.32 6.66
C PHE A 326 -13.56 -4.84 6.39
N ALA A 327 -12.89 -3.97 7.14
CA ALA A 327 -13.11 -2.53 7.15
C ALA A 327 -12.31 -1.86 6.02
N LEU A 328 -12.84 -1.84 4.80
CA LEU A 328 -12.20 -1.15 3.67
C LEU A 328 -10.72 -1.57 3.44
N PRO A 329 -10.33 -2.87 3.52
CA PRO A 329 -8.92 -3.22 3.35
C PRO A 329 -8.46 -2.91 1.92
N ASP A 330 -7.52 -1.98 1.80
CA ASP A 330 -6.84 -1.61 0.55
C ASP A 330 -5.37 -1.39 0.90
N SER A 331 -4.48 -2.27 0.40
CA SER A 331 -3.08 -2.11 0.71
C SER A 331 -2.44 -0.95 -0.05
N LEU A 332 -3.06 -0.48 -1.15
CA LEU A 332 -2.45 0.38 -2.18
C LEU A 332 -1.06 -0.11 -2.64
N THR A 333 -0.70 -1.36 -2.33
CA THR A 333 0.59 -1.98 -2.64
C THR A 333 0.39 -3.02 -3.71
N LEU A 334 1.13 -2.86 -4.81
CA LEU A 334 1.22 -3.87 -5.85
C LEU A 334 2.19 -4.97 -5.42
N VAL A 335 1.82 -6.22 -5.69
CA VAL A 335 2.74 -7.35 -5.56
C VAL A 335 3.85 -7.19 -6.59
N SER A 336 5.10 -7.18 -6.13
CA SER A 336 6.27 -6.99 -7.02
C SER A 336 6.29 -8.07 -8.11
N GLY A 337 6.32 -7.63 -9.37
CA GLY A 337 6.32 -8.53 -10.55
C GLY A 337 4.94 -8.89 -11.11
N ALA A 338 3.84 -8.52 -10.43
CA ALA A 338 2.47 -8.74 -10.91
C ALA A 338 1.69 -7.41 -10.90
N SER A 339 1.57 -6.77 -12.07
CA SER A 339 1.05 -5.39 -12.20
C SER A 339 -0.42 -5.17 -11.85
N ALA A 340 -1.18 -6.25 -11.60
CA ALA A 340 -2.61 -6.18 -11.25
C ALA A 340 -2.95 -6.86 -9.91
N LEU A 341 -1.99 -7.56 -9.29
CA LEU A 341 -2.20 -8.24 -8.03
C LEU A 341 -1.81 -7.31 -6.88
N ARG A 342 -2.71 -7.13 -5.93
CA ARG A 342 -2.47 -6.35 -4.72
C ARG A 342 -2.48 -7.27 -3.51
N LEU A 343 -1.85 -6.85 -2.41
CA LEU A 343 -1.80 -7.71 -1.21
C LEU A 343 -3.20 -8.05 -0.70
N GLU A 344 -4.14 -7.11 -0.76
CA GLU A 344 -5.52 -7.33 -0.31
C GLU A 344 -6.31 -8.29 -1.20
N SER A 345 -5.88 -8.59 -2.42
CA SER A 345 -6.67 -9.44 -3.33
C SER A 345 -6.91 -10.85 -2.74
N TYR A 346 -5.99 -11.35 -1.93
CA TYR A 346 -6.14 -12.63 -1.21
C TYR A 346 -7.14 -12.58 -0.05
N LEU A 347 -7.55 -11.39 0.42
CA LEU A 347 -8.64 -11.25 1.40
C LEU A 347 -10.02 -11.41 0.77
N PHE A 348 -10.11 -11.40 -0.58
CA PHE A 348 -11.39 -11.42 -1.29
C PHE A 348 -11.60 -12.70 -2.12
N THR A 349 -10.75 -13.71 -1.93
CA THR A 349 -10.93 -15.01 -2.59
C THR A 349 -12.05 -15.82 -1.93
N GLU A 350 -12.59 -16.80 -2.66
CA GLU A 350 -13.56 -17.76 -2.13
C GLU A 350 -13.02 -18.43 -0.86
N GLN A 351 -11.74 -18.83 -0.86
CA GLN A 351 -11.08 -19.45 0.31
C GLN A 351 -10.91 -18.47 1.48
N ALA A 352 -10.71 -17.17 1.23
CA ALA A 352 -10.76 -16.14 2.26
C ALA A 352 -12.12 -16.04 2.93
N MET A 353 -13.19 -16.05 2.13
CA MET A 353 -14.55 -16.00 2.64
C MET A 353 -14.91 -17.28 3.40
N GLU A 354 -14.47 -18.46 2.93
CA GLU A 354 -14.63 -19.73 3.64
C GLU A 354 -13.94 -19.69 5.00
N SER A 355 -12.70 -19.19 5.05
CA SER A 355 -11.97 -19.02 6.31
C SER A 355 -12.69 -18.05 7.25
N ALA A 356 -13.20 -16.92 6.75
CA ALA A 356 -14.01 -16.03 7.57
C ALA A 356 -15.26 -16.74 8.12
N ARG A 357 -16.00 -17.47 7.27
CA ARG A 357 -17.20 -18.23 7.65
C ARG A 357 -16.90 -19.24 8.76
N ASP A 358 -15.81 -19.99 8.64
CA ASP A 358 -15.43 -21.03 9.59
C ASP A 358 -15.00 -20.48 10.97
N HIS A 359 -14.67 -19.18 11.05
CA HIS A 359 -14.37 -18.46 12.30
C HIS A 359 -15.56 -17.65 12.83
N LEU A 360 -16.77 -17.83 12.30
CA LEU A 360 -17.97 -17.26 12.90
C LEU A 360 -18.48 -18.13 14.05
N ALA A 361 -18.83 -17.49 15.16
CA ALA A 361 -19.56 -18.12 16.25
C ALA A 361 -20.99 -18.47 15.78
N PRO A 362 -21.68 -19.44 16.41
CA PRO A 362 -23.08 -19.72 16.08
C PRO A 362 -23.94 -18.45 16.19
N GLY A 363 -24.67 -18.12 15.11
CA GLY A 363 -25.43 -16.87 15.02
C GLY A 363 -24.63 -15.65 14.56
N GLY A 364 -23.36 -15.83 14.21
CA GLY A 364 -22.46 -14.77 13.78
C GLY A 364 -22.60 -14.41 12.30
N ALA A 365 -22.04 -13.26 11.93
CA ALA A 365 -22.06 -12.76 10.56
C ALA A 365 -20.71 -12.21 10.11
N PHE A 366 -20.48 -12.25 8.81
CA PHE A 366 -19.38 -11.56 8.14
C PHE A 366 -19.89 -10.28 7.49
N SER A 367 -19.09 -9.21 7.54
CA SER A 367 -19.37 -7.97 6.83
C SER A 367 -18.12 -7.40 6.18
N MET A 368 -18.32 -6.69 5.07
CA MET A 368 -17.29 -5.88 4.46
C MET A 368 -17.91 -4.70 3.71
N TYR A 369 -17.14 -3.63 3.56
CA TYR A 369 -17.52 -2.51 2.72
C TYR A 369 -16.32 -1.94 1.98
N ASN A 370 -16.58 -1.40 0.79
CA ASN A 370 -15.59 -0.67 -0.01
C ASN A 370 -16.27 0.19 -1.08
N PHE A 371 -15.49 1.07 -1.69
CA PHE A 371 -15.83 1.78 -2.92
C PHE A 371 -15.35 0.96 -4.14
N TYR A 372 -16.18 0.01 -4.58
CA TYR A 372 -15.83 -0.98 -5.60
C TYR A 372 -15.78 -0.43 -7.04
N ARG A 373 -16.24 0.81 -7.25
CA ARG A 373 -16.22 1.59 -8.51
C ARG A 373 -17.05 0.97 -9.65
N GLU A 374 -16.84 -0.29 -9.96
CA GLU A 374 -17.50 -1.02 -11.03
C GLU A 374 -18.60 -1.95 -10.51
N PRO A 375 -19.81 -1.95 -11.09
CA PRO A 375 -20.90 -2.84 -10.68
C PRO A 375 -20.55 -4.33 -10.77
N TRP A 376 -19.79 -4.75 -11.78
CA TRP A 376 -19.41 -6.16 -11.96
C TRP A 376 -18.55 -6.68 -10.79
N LEU A 377 -17.76 -5.82 -10.16
CA LEU A 377 -16.94 -6.18 -9.01
C LEU A 377 -17.82 -6.42 -7.76
N VAL A 378 -18.84 -5.59 -7.59
CA VAL A 378 -19.87 -5.79 -6.55
C VAL A 378 -20.58 -7.14 -6.76
N ASP A 379 -20.94 -7.46 -8.00
CA ASP A 379 -21.57 -8.74 -8.33
C ASP A 379 -20.65 -9.95 -8.13
N ARG A 380 -19.36 -9.83 -8.46
CA ARG A 380 -18.35 -10.86 -8.18
C ARG A 380 -18.28 -11.19 -6.69
N LEU A 381 -18.25 -10.15 -5.86
CA LEU A 381 -18.15 -10.28 -4.41
C LEU A 381 -19.45 -10.83 -3.80
N GLY A 382 -20.61 -10.37 -4.28
CA GLY A 382 -21.91 -10.92 -3.92
C GLY A 382 -22.02 -12.42 -4.25
N ASN A 383 -21.60 -12.81 -5.47
CA ASN A 383 -21.55 -14.20 -5.92
C ASN A 383 -20.58 -15.04 -5.06
N THR A 384 -19.43 -14.47 -4.69
CA THR A 384 -18.46 -15.15 -3.82
C THR A 384 -19.07 -15.47 -2.46
N MET A 385 -19.79 -14.52 -1.85
CA MET A 385 -20.48 -14.76 -0.57
C MET A 385 -21.64 -15.73 -0.71
N ASP A 386 -22.47 -15.60 -1.75
CA ASP A 386 -23.61 -16.50 -1.99
C ASP A 386 -23.16 -17.96 -2.11
N ARG A 387 -22.07 -18.20 -2.87
CA ARG A 387 -21.48 -19.54 -2.99
C ARG A 387 -20.87 -20.05 -1.69
N THR A 388 -20.20 -19.19 -0.94
CA THR A 388 -19.49 -19.57 0.29
C THR A 388 -20.45 -19.84 1.45
N PHE A 389 -21.47 -19.02 1.62
CA PHE A 389 -22.44 -19.12 2.73
C PHE A 389 -23.69 -19.93 2.35
N GLY A 390 -23.90 -20.18 1.06
CA GLY A 390 -25.04 -20.94 0.56
C GLY A 390 -26.35 -20.14 0.48
N HIS A 391 -26.29 -18.82 0.68
CA HIS A 391 -27.41 -17.90 0.49
C HIS A 391 -26.94 -16.47 0.23
N ALA A 392 -27.82 -15.65 -0.33
CA ALA A 392 -27.49 -14.29 -0.72
C ALA A 392 -27.17 -13.39 0.51
N PRO A 393 -26.15 -12.53 0.40
CA PRO A 393 -25.85 -11.53 1.43
C PRO A 393 -26.87 -10.39 1.42
N CYS A 394 -27.02 -9.70 2.55
CA CYS A 394 -27.56 -8.34 2.55
C CYS A 394 -26.63 -7.40 1.78
N ILE A 395 -27.22 -6.45 1.05
CA ILE A 395 -26.45 -5.40 0.38
C ILE A 395 -27.06 -4.03 0.65
N LEU A 396 -26.22 -3.08 1.04
CA LEU A 396 -26.48 -1.67 0.86
C LEU A 396 -25.59 -1.18 -0.29
N SER A 397 -26.19 -0.81 -1.42
CA SER A 397 -25.50 -0.19 -2.53
C SER A 397 -26.27 1.05 -2.96
N ASN A 398 -25.58 2.14 -3.29
CA ASN A 398 -26.21 3.29 -3.93
C ASN A 398 -25.87 3.27 -5.43
N PRO A 399 -26.80 2.89 -6.33
CA PRO A 399 -26.53 2.82 -7.77
C PRO A 399 -26.25 4.18 -8.41
N GLN A 400 -26.51 5.29 -7.70
CA GLN A 400 -26.41 6.67 -8.19
C GLN A 400 -25.17 7.39 -7.66
N ALA A 401 -24.45 6.80 -6.70
CA ALA A 401 -23.18 7.31 -6.18
C ALA A 401 -22.05 6.34 -6.56
N ILE A 402 -20.82 6.86 -6.62
CA ILE A 402 -19.59 6.09 -6.90
C ILE A 402 -19.61 4.81 -6.04
N SER A 403 -19.64 3.64 -6.69
CA SER A 403 -20.15 2.34 -6.24
C SER A 403 -19.67 1.86 -4.86
N LEU A 404 -20.12 2.51 -3.79
CA LEU A 404 -20.04 2.02 -2.41
C LEU A 404 -20.98 0.83 -2.29
N ALA A 405 -20.46 -0.28 -1.77
CA ALA A 405 -21.29 -1.39 -1.33
C ALA A 405 -20.89 -1.83 0.08
N VAL A 406 -21.90 -2.11 0.90
CA VAL A 406 -21.76 -2.80 2.18
C VAL A 406 -22.44 -4.15 2.05
N PHE A 407 -21.70 -5.20 2.36
CA PHE A 407 -22.22 -6.56 2.43
C PHE A 407 -22.28 -7.02 3.88
N VAL A 408 -23.34 -7.76 4.21
CA VAL A 408 -23.46 -8.50 5.47
C VAL A 408 -24.04 -9.87 5.14
N VAL A 409 -23.38 -10.93 5.61
CA VAL A 409 -23.83 -12.31 5.42
C VAL A 409 -23.74 -13.09 6.72
N GLY A 410 -24.89 -13.56 7.20
CA GLY A 410 -24.98 -14.42 8.38
C GLY A 410 -24.51 -15.85 8.08
N LEU A 411 -24.19 -16.64 9.11
CA LEU A 411 -23.97 -18.08 8.95
C LEU A 411 -25.19 -18.79 8.35
N THR A 412 -26.39 -18.34 8.74
CA THR A 412 -27.66 -18.74 8.12
C THR A 412 -28.49 -17.51 7.73
N PRO A 413 -29.55 -17.67 6.92
CA PRO A 413 -30.43 -16.55 6.55
C PRO A 413 -31.09 -15.84 7.74
N GLU A 414 -31.26 -16.51 8.87
CA GLU A 414 -31.82 -15.95 10.11
C GLU A 414 -30.82 -15.09 10.88
N ASP A 415 -29.53 -15.26 10.62
CA ASP A 415 -28.43 -14.53 11.25
C ASP A 415 -28.18 -13.16 10.58
N GLN A 416 -29.07 -12.73 9.68
CA GLN A 416 -29.02 -11.44 9.00
C GLN A 416 -30.41 -10.77 8.88
N ARG A 417 -30.44 -9.43 8.83
CA ARG A 417 -31.63 -8.59 8.69
C ARG A 417 -31.50 -7.64 7.51
N CYS A 418 -31.83 -8.12 6.32
CA CYS A 418 -31.64 -7.36 5.09
C CYS A 418 -32.81 -6.39 4.81
N ALA A 419 -32.50 -5.13 4.49
CA ALA A 419 -33.44 -4.24 3.80
C ALA A 419 -33.51 -4.58 2.31
N ALA A 420 -32.36 -4.95 1.74
CA ALA A 420 -32.22 -5.50 0.40
C ALA A 420 -31.24 -6.68 0.45
N THR A 421 -31.57 -7.75 -0.25
CA THR A 421 -30.65 -8.86 -0.50
C THR A 421 -30.01 -8.66 -1.87
N TRP A 422 -28.74 -9.01 -2.00
CA TRP A 422 -28.10 -9.06 -3.31
C TRP A 422 -28.85 -10.03 -4.22
N GLN A 423 -28.91 -9.69 -5.50
CA GLN A 423 -29.55 -10.51 -6.53
C GLN A 423 -28.51 -10.77 -7.62
N PRO A 424 -28.25 -12.04 -7.97
CA PRO A 424 -27.31 -12.36 -9.03
C PRO A 424 -27.78 -11.76 -10.35
N THR A 425 -26.84 -11.19 -11.11
CA THR A 425 -27.05 -10.91 -12.53
C THR A 425 -27.21 -12.23 -13.31
N ALA A 426 -27.67 -12.17 -14.56
CA ALA A 426 -27.91 -13.39 -15.35
C ALA A 426 -26.64 -14.27 -15.52
N SER A 427 -25.47 -13.62 -15.50
CA SER A 427 -24.15 -14.24 -15.53
C SER A 427 -23.22 -13.45 -14.60
N PRO A 428 -23.24 -13.71 -13.28
CA PRO A 428 -22.38 -12.99 -12.36
C PRO A 428 -20.93 -13.46 -12.57
N PRO A 429 -19.93 -12.55 -12.50
CA PRO A 429 -18.54 -12.93 -12.64
C PRO A 429 -18.16 -14.01 -11.61
N SER A 430 -17.30 -14.94 -12.02
CA SER A 430 -16.85 -16.02 -11.13
C SER A 430 -16.05 -15.47 -9.93
N PRO A 431 -16.14 -16.09 -8.75
CA PRO A 431 -15.28 -15.75 -7.62
C PRO A 431 -13.79 -15.83 -7.99
N SER A 432 -13.00 -14.93 -7.39
CA SER A 432 -11.54 -15.09 -7.41
C SER A 432 -11.12 -16.19 -6.44
N THR A 433 -10.05 -16.92 -6.76
CA THR A 433 -9.55 -18.03 -5.94
C THR A 433 -8.09 -17.80 -5.56
N ASP A 434 -7.57 -18.54 -4.59
CA ASP A 434 -6.15 -18.44 -4.21
C ASP A 434 -5.20 -18.80 -5.38
N ASP A 435 -5.61 -19.68 -6.30
CA ASP A 435 -4.86 -20.01 -7.52
C ASP A 435 -5.01 -18.94 -8.63
N HIS A 436 -6.07 -18.12 -8.57
CA HIS A 436 -6.34 -17.03 -9.51
C HIS A 436 -6.86 -15.76 -8.78
N PRO A 437 -6.02 -15.08 -7.98
CA PRO A 437 -6.43 -14.03 -7.05
C PRO A 437 -6.58 -12.65 -7.73
N PHE A 438 -7.09 -12.62 -8.97
CA PHE A 438 -7.22 -11.40 -9.77
C PHE A 438 -8.59 -10.76 -9.57
N LEU A 439 -8.81 -10.21 -8.38
CA LEU A 439 -10.08 -9.57 -8.00
C LEU A 439 -10.54 -8.50 -9.01
N TYR A 440 -9.61 -7.66 -9.45
CA TYR A 440 -9.87 -6.48 -10.28
C TYR A 440 -9.78 -6.74 -11.80
N VAL A 441 -9.69 -7.99 -12.23
CA VAL A 441 -9.70 -8.36 -13.65
C VAL A 441 -11.09 -8.85 -14.02
N ASP A 442 -11.70 -8.20 -15.00
CA ASP A 442 -12.93 -8.66 -15.62
C ASP A 442 -12.60 -9.69 -16.70
N ASP A 443 -12.85 -10.96 -16.40
CA ASP A 443 -12.57 -12.09 -17.30
C ASP A 443 -13.50 -12.11 -18.53
N ASP A 444 -14.61 -11.37 -18.48
CA ASP A 444 -15.61 -11.28 -19.54
C ASP A 444 -15.45 -10.00 -20.41
N ALA A 445 -14.51 -9.12 -20.06
CA ALA A 445 -14.17 -7.92 -20.85
C ALA A 445 -13.30 -8.28 -22.07
N GLY A 446 -13.92 -8.91 -23.07
CA GLY A 446 -13.36 -9.21 -24.40
C GLY A 446 -13.62 -8.13 -25.44
#